data_AF-W9ZGD3-F1
#
_entry.id   AF-W9ZGD3-F1
#
_cell.length_a   1.000
_cell.length_b   1.000
_cell.length_c   1.000
_cell.angle_alpha   90.00
_cell.angle_beta   90.00
_cell.angle_gamma   90.00
#
_symmetry.space_group_name_H-M   'P 1'
#
loop_
_entity.id
_entity.type
_entity.pdbx_description
1 polymer ?
#
loop_
_entity_poly.entity_id
_entity_poly.type
_entity_poly.pdbx_seq_one_letter_code
_entity_poly.pdbx_strand_id
1 'polypeptide(L)'
;MLNDYRPTHDPNLDTFRVSYLTGGSAVLAILFPYKYNISEILWAFSIWLESVAILPQLFMLQRTGEAETITTHYLFALGVYRTLYIPNWIYRWFAEGYFDPIAVIAGIIQTVLYSDFFWVYYTKVLKGKSFKLPV
;
A
#
# COMPACT_ATOMS: atom_id res chain seq x y z
N MET A 1 -18.35 -5.75 -6.03
CA MET A 1 -18.33 -5.11 -4.68
C MET A 1 -19.38 -4.01 -4.55
N LEU A 2 -19.34 -2.94 -5.35
CA LEU A 2 -20.23 -1.77 -5.18
C LEU A 2 -21.74 -2.02 -5.36
N ASN A 3 -22.15 -2.97 -6.22
CA ASN A 3 -23.57 -3.23 -6.48
C ASN A 3 -24.12 -4.45 -5.72
N ASP A 4 -23.37 -5.55 -5.64
CA ASP A 4 -23.92 -6.81 -5.08
C ASP A 4 -23.91 -6.87 -3.55
N TYR A 5 -23.00 -6.13 -2.90
CA TYR A 5 -22.83 -6.14 -1.42
C TYR A 5 -23.05 -4.76 -0.80
N ARG A 6 -23.84 -3.92 -1.48
CA ARG A 6 -24.16 -2.56 -1.03
C ARG A 6 -24.78 -2.50 0.38
N PRO A 7 -25.60 -3.47 0.85
CA PRO A 7 -26.18 -3.43 2.20
C PRO A 7 -25.17 -3.65 3.35
N THR A 8 -24.01 -4.26 3.08
CA THR A 8 -22.95 -4.51 4.09
C THR A 8 -21.82 -3.50 4.02
N HIS A 9 -21.88 -2.54 3.09
CA HIS A 9 -20.91 -1.45 2.98
C HIS A 9 -21.34 -0.30 3.91
N ASP A 10 -20.52 0.02 4.91
CA ASP A 10 -20.75 1.17 5.80
C ASP A 10 -19.97 2.41 5.29
N PRO A 11 -20.64 3.35 4.61
CA PRO A 11 -19.99 4.53 4.04
C PRO A 11 -19.46 5.51 5.09
N ASN A 12 -19.82 5.36 6.37
CA ASN A 12 -19.30 6.22 7.44
C ASN A 12 -17.87 5.85 7.85
N LEU A 13 -17.42 4.64 7.52
CA LEU A 13 -16.07 4.16 7.83
C LEU A 13 -15.06 4.51 6.72
N ASP A 14 -15.48 4.49 5.46
CA ASP A 14 -14.64 4.80 4.28
C ASP A 14 -14.67 6.30 3.92
N THR A 15 -14.12 7.12 4.82
CA THR A 15 -14.08 8.60 4.65
C THR A 15 -12.80 9.11 4.01
N PHE A 16 -11.91 8.22 3.57
CA PHE A 16 -10.61 8.59 3.06
C PHE A 16 -10.74 9.25 1.68
N ARG A 17 -10.18 10.46 1.51
CA ARG A 17 -10.25 11.19 0.24
C ARG A 17 -9.20 10.67 -0.74
N VAL A 18 -9.56 9.64 -1.51
CA VAL A 18 -8.70 9.00 -2.52
C VAL A 18 -8.20 9.99 -3.58
N SER A 19 -8.92 11.09 -3.82
CA SER A 19 -8.53 12.16 -4.74
C SER A 19 -7.15 12.77 -4.45
N TYR A 20 -6.73 12.80 -3.18
CA TYR A 20 -5.39 13.28 -2.83
C TYR A 20 -4.29 12.32 -3.25
N LEU A 21 -4.55 11.01 -3.19
CA LEU A 21 -3.59 9.98 -3.61
C LEU A 21 -3.43 9.95 -5.12
N THR A 22 -4.55 9.96 -5.84
CA THR A 22 -4.54 10.01 -7.30
C THR A 22 -3.95 11.32 -7.81
N GLY A 23 -4.31 12.46 -7.20
CA GLY A 23 -3.72 13.76 -7.53
C GLY A 23 -2.22 13.80 -7.28
N GLY A 24 -1.76 13.40 -6.09
CA GLY A 24 -0.34 13.37 -5.73
C GLY A 24 0.48 12.44 -6.64
N SER A 25 -0.06 11.25 -6.94
CA SER A 25 0.59 10.28 -7.83
C SER A 25 0.67 10.79 -9.27
N ALA A 26 -0.36 11.49 -9.76
CA ALA A 26 -0.35 12.11 -11.07
C ALA A 26 0.68 13.24 -11.18
N VAL A 27 0.79 14.07 -10.14
CA VAL A 27 1.82 15.13 -10.08
C VAL A 27 3.22 14.51 -10.13
N LEU A 28 3.50 13.49 -9.32
CA LEU A 28 4.80 12.80 -9.33
C LEU A 28 5.11 12.14 -10.68
N ALA A 29 4.12 11.54 -11.32
CA ALA A 29 4.27 10.91 -12.63
C ALA A 29 4.60 11.90 -13.76
N ILE A 30 4.05 13.11 -13.69
CA ILE A 30 4.31 14.18 -14.66
C ILE A 30 5.67 14.84 -14.41
N LEU A 31 6.07 15.00 -13.15
CA LEU A 31 7.34 15.64 -12.78
C LEU A 31 8.56 14.74 -12.97
N PHE A 32 8.41 13.43 -12.72
CA PHE A 32 9.52 12.47 -12.72
C PHE A 32 9.34 11.27 -13.67
N PRO A 33 8.97 11.43 -14.95
CA PRO A 33 9.00 10.33 -15.91
C PRO A 33 10.42 10.13 -16.47
N TYR A 34 10.80 8.89 -16.79
CA TYR A 34 12.07 8.62 -17.50
C TYR A 34 12.08 9.20 -18.91
N LYS A 35 10.91 9.20 -19.57
CA LYS A 35 10.70 9.77 -20.90
C LYS A 35 9.33 10.44 -20.91
N TYR A 36 9.22 11.60 -21.53
CA TYR A 36 7.95 12.33 -21.67
C TYR A 36 7.07 11.75 -22.79
N ASN A 37 6.77 10.45 -22.69
CA ASN A 37 5.81 9.74 -23.51
C ASN A 37 4.58 9.39 -22.67
N ILE A 38 3.41 9.34 -23.29
CA ILE A 38 2.15 9.02 -22.58
C ILE A 38 2.26 7.66 -21.87
N SER A 39 2.88 6.65 -22.51
CA SER A 39 3.09 5.32 -21.92
C SER A 39 3.90 5.38 -20.63
N GLU A 40 4.98 6.17 -20.62
CA GLU A 40 5.92 6.23 -19.49
C GLU A 40 5.34 7.02 -18.33
N ILE A 41 4.58 8.07 -18.63
CA ILE A 41 3.86 8.85 -17.62
C ILE A 41 2.78 7.97 -16.98
N LEU A 42 2.04 7.18 -17.76
CA LEU A 42 1.03 6.26 -17.23
C LEU A 42 1.66 5.12 -16.40
N TRP A 43 2.81 4.60 -16.84
CA TRP A 43 3.58 3.61 -16.08
C TRP A 43 4.11 4.20 -14.76
N ALA A 44 4.72 5.39 -14.79
CA ALA A 44 5.18 6.07 -13.57
C ALA A 44 3.99 6.35 -12.63
N PHE A 45 2.85 6.79 -13.18
CA PHE A 45 1.61 6.99 -12.43
C PHE A 45 1.14 5.72 -11.73
N SER A 46 1.13 4.57 -12.42
CA SER A 46 0.69 3.32 -11.80
C SER A 46 1.60 2.93 -10.63
N ILE A 47 2.92 3.12 -10.77
CA ILE A 47 3.90 2.81 -9.72
C ILE A 47 3.74 3.74 -8.50
N TRP A 48 3.59 5.05 -8.71
CA TRP A 48 3.35 6.00 -7.63
C TRP A 48 2.02 5.74 -6.92
N LEU A 49 0.95 5.50 -7.69
CA LEU A 49 -0.37 5.23 -7.14
C LEU A 49 -0.39 3.94 -6.32
N GLU A 50 0.22 2.87 -6.83
CA GLU A 50 0.32 1.58 -6.13
C GLU A 50 1.00 1.73 -4.77
N SER A 51 2.03 2.59 -4.68
CA SER A 51 2.77 2.79 -3.43
C SER A 51 1.89 3.29 -2.28
N VAL A 52 0.82 4.03 -2.58
CA VAL A 52 -0.08 4.66 -1.61
C VAL A 52 -1.50 4.07 -1.60
N ALA A 53 -1.84 3.21 -2.56
CA ALA A 53 -3.19 2.68 -2.76
C ALA A 53 -3.74 1.91 -1.54
N ILE A 54 -2.87 1.43 -0.66
CA ILE A 54 -3.26 0.69 0.55
C ILE A 54 -3.77 1.59 1.68
N LEU A 55 -3.50 2.89 1.65
CA LEU A 55 -3.82 3.84 2.72
C LEU A 55 -5.30 3.88 3.14
N PRO A 56 -6.30 3.89 2.23
CA PRO A 56 -7.71 3.89 2.62
C PRO A 56 -8.07 2.65 3.47
N GLN A 57 -7.57 1.48 3.06
CA GLN A 57 -7.79 0.23 3.78
C GLN A 57 -7.15 0.23 5.17
N LEU A 58 -5.92 0.76 5.28
CA LEU A 58 -5.23 0.89 6.57
C LEU A 58 -5.97 1.86 7.49
N PHE A 59 -6.45 2.99 6.95
CA PHE A 59 -7.19 3.98 7.72
C PHE A 59 -8.53 3.43 8.23
N MET A 60 -9.22 2.66 7.41
CA MET A 60 -10.45 1.98 7.81
C MET A 60 -10.20 1.02 8.98
N LEU A 61 -9.14 0.19 8.91
CA LEU A 61 -8.77 -0.76 9.97
C LEU A 61 -8.34 -0.08 11.27
N GLN A 62 -7.68 1.07 11.18
CA GLN A 62 -7.35 1.87 12.36
C GLN A 62 -8.61 2.46 13.02
N ARG A 63 -9.63 2.85 12.23
CA ARG A 63 -10.87 3.40 12.78
C ARG A 63 -11.81 2.36 13.37
N THR A 64 -11.93 1.19 12.73
CA THR A 64 -12.82 0.13 13.23
C THR A 64 -12.32 -0.46 14.53
N GLY A 65 -11.02 -0.35 14.83
CA GLY A 65 -10.45 -0.89 16.06
C GLY A 65 -10.54 -2.41 16.16
N GLU A 66 -10.97 -3.06 15.10
CA GLU A 66 -11.09 -4.50 14.93
C GLU A 66 -10.60 -4.82 13.51
N ALA A 67 -9.52 -5.58 13.42
CA ALA A 67 -9.14 -6.24 12.18
C ALA A 67 -9.58 -7.70 12.31
N GLU A 68 -10.49 -8.13 11.44
CA GLU A 68 -10.89 -9.53 11.37
C GLU A 68 -9.64 -10.37 11.03
N THR A 69 -9.47 -11.52 11.68
CA THR A 69 -8.26 -12.36 11.53
C THR A 69 -7.96 -12.66 10.05
N ILE A 70 -9.02 -12.83 9.23
CA ILE A 70 -8.92 -13.06 7.78
C ILE A 70 -8.33 -11.86 7.04
N THR A 71 -8.84 -10.64 7.26
CA THR A 71 -8.30 -9.41 6.66
C THR A 71 -6.83 -9.20 7.01
N THR A 72 -6.46 -9.63 8.20
CA THR A 72 -5.11 -9.44 8.71
C THR A 72 -4.09 -10.39 8.07
N HIS A 73 -4.46 -11.65 7.85
CA HIS A 73 -3.64 -12.59 7.07
C HIS A 73 -3.50 -12.18 5.59
N TYR A 74 -4.59 -11.64 5.00
CA TYR A 74 -4.55 -11.11 3.64
C TYR A 74 -3.52 -9.98 3.50
N LEU A 75 -3.58 -8.98 4.39
CA LEU A 75 -2.64 -7.87 4.40
C LEU A 75 -1.21 -8.32 4.71
N PHE A 76 -1.04 -9.32 5.56
CA PHE A 76 0.27 -9.91 5.82
C PHE A 76 0.87 -10.54 4.55
N ALA A 77 0.10 -11.35 3.81
CA ALA A 77 0.56 -11.96 2.57
C ALA A 77 0.91 -10.89 1.51
N LEU A 78 0.10 -9.83 1.40
CA LEU A 78 0.34 -8.72 0.49
C LEU A 78 1.64 -7.97 0.83
N GLY A 79 1.91 -7.72 2.12
CA GLY A 79 3.16 -7.10 2.55
C GLY A 79 4.38 -8.02 2.40
N VAL A 80 4.23 -9.34 2.59
CA VAL A 80 5.31 -10.32 2.31
C VAL A 80 5.67 -10.32 0.84
N TYR A 81 4.68 -10.39 -0.05
CA TYR A 81 4.88 -10.23 -1.50
C TYR A 81 5.74 -9.01 -1.82
N ARG A 82 5.43 -7.86 -1.21
CA ARG A 82 6.20 -6.62 -1.44
C ARG A 82 7.61 -6.68 -0.86
N THR A 83 7.78 -7.31 0.30
CA THR A 83 9.10 -7.47 0.92
C THR A 83 10.01 -8.35 0.07
N LEU A 84 9.47 -9.35 -0.62
CA LEU A 84 10.22 -10.21 -1.55
C LEU A 84 10.75 -9.47 -2.80
N TYR A 85 10.21 -8.28 -3.13
CA TYR A 85 10.77 -7.44 -4.19
C TYR A 85 12.11 -6.81 -3.79
N ILE A 86 12.37 -6.60 -2.50
CA ILE A 86 13.64 -5.98 -2.05
C ILE A 86 14.84 -6.88 -2.39
N PRO A 87 14.87 -8.18 -2.02
CA PRO A 87 15.91 -9.09 -2.50
C PRO A 87 15.96 -9.20 -4.03
N ASN A 88 14.82 -9.10 -4.73
CA ASN A 88 14.80 -9.13 -6.19
C ASN A 88 15.54 -7.93 -6.80
N TRP A 89 15.31 -6.71 -6.31
CA TRP A 89 16.03 -5.52 -6.78
C TRP A 89 17.53 -5.64 -6.51
N ILE A 90 17.91 -6.14 -5.33
CA ILE A 90 19.31 -6.40 -4.99
C ILE A 90 19.92 -7.40 -5.97
N TYR A 91 19.23 -8.52 -6.23
CA TYR A 91 19.69 -9.52 -7.17
C TYR A 91 19.88 -8.95 -8.58
N ARG A 92 18.89 -8.19 -9.10
CA ARG A 92 18.97 -7.59 -10.44
C ARG A 92 20.07 -6.53 -10.55
N TRP A 93 20.33 -5.80 -9.48
CA TRP A 93 21.46 -4.86 -9.42
C TRP A 93 22.80 -5.60 -9.59
N PHE A 94 23.01 -6.71 -8.86
CA PHE A 94 24.27 -7.45 -8.90
C PHE A 94 24.43 -8.34 -10.14
N ALA A 95 23.35 -8.97 -10.62
CA ALA A 95 23.39 -9.94 -11.70
C ALA A 95 23.21 -9.30 -13.10
N GLU A 96 22.35 -8.28 -13.22
CA GLU A 96 21.97 -7.68 -14.50
C GLU A 96 22.51 -6.24 -14.67
N GLY A 97 23.03 -5.62 -13.61
CA GLY A 97 23.39 -4.20 -13.61
C GLY A 97 22.19 -3.26 -13.78
N TYR A 98 20.97 -3.77 -13.57
CA TYR A 98 19.73 -3.04 -13.81
C TYR A 98 19.25 -2.35 -12.53
N PHE A 99 18.86 -1.08 -12.66
CA PHE A 99 18.32 -0.27 -11.56
C PHE A 99 17.20 0.64 -12.04
N ASP A 100 16.08 0.58 -11.33
CA ASP A 100 14.92 1.43 -11.57
C ASP A 100 14.64 2.30 -10.32
N PRO A 101 15.16 3.55 -10.29
CA PRO A 101 14.95 4.46 -9.16
C PRO A 101 13.48 4.66 -8.78
N ILE A 102 12.57 4.83 -9.75
CA ILE A 102 11.14 5.05 -9.51
C ILE A 102 10.54 3.83 -8.82
N ALA A 103 10.79 2.63 -9.34
CA ALA A 103 10.27 1.39 -8.75
C ALA A 103 10.83 1.14 -7.34
N VAL A 104 12.12 1.42 -7.12
CA VAL A 104 12.77 1.24 -5.81
C VAL A 104 12.25 2.25 -4.79
N ILE A 105 12.15 3.54 -5.14
CA ILE A 105 11.67 4.58 -4.21
C ILE A 105 10.19 4.34 -3.86
N ALA A 106 9.34 4.12 -4.87
CA ALA A 106 7.92 3.81 -4.64
C ALA A 106 7.77 2.51 -3.83
N GLY A 107 8.62 1.53 -4.11
CA GLY A 107 8.73 0.29 -3.37
C GLY A 107 9.06 0.50 -1.88
N ILE A 108 10.06 1.31 -1.58
CA ILE A 108 10.44 1.67 -0.20
C ILE A 108 9.29 2.38 0.51
N ILE A 109 8.66 3.39 -0.12
CA ILE A 109 7.51 4.10 0.45
C ILE A 109 6.43 3.11 0.84
N GLN A 110 6.10 2.18 -0.06
CA GLN A 110 5.07 1.18 0.19
C GLN A 110 5.46 0.23 1.33
N THR A 111 6.71 -0.24 1.39
CA THR A 111 7.19 -1.08 2.50
C THR A 111 7.13 -0.36 3.83
N VAL A 112 7.45 0.93 3.88
CA VAL A 112 7.34 1.74 5.09
C VAL A 112 5.87 1.85 5.53
N LEU A 113 4.94 2.09 4.61
CA LEU A 113 3.50 2.11 4.93
C LEU A 113 3.01 0.75 5.45
N TYR A 114 3.51 -0.35 4.92
CA TYR A 114 3.21 -1.69 5.46
C TYR A 114 3.87 -1.96 6.82
N SER A 115 5.00 -1.33 7.14
CA SER A 115 5.73 -1.58 8.40
C SER A 115 4.92 -1.17 9.64
N ASP A 116 4.18 -0.06 9.56
CA ASP A 116 3.27 0.37 10.63
C ASP A 116 2.16 -0.67 10.86
N PHE A 117 1.59 -1.19 9.76
CA PHE A 117 0.62 -2.28 9.82
C PHE A 117 1.23 -3.56 10.42
N PHE A 118 2.42 -3.97 10.00
CA PHE A 118 3.08 -5.15 10.54
C PHE A 118 3.35 -5.03 12.05
N TRP A 119 3.70 -3.84 12.52
CA TRP A 119 3.89 -3.58 13.94
C TRP A 119 2.58 -3.73 14.73
N VAL A 120 1.50 -3.10 14.24
CA VAL A 120 0.16 -3.23 14.86
C VAL A 120 -0.33 -4.68 14.84
N TYR A 121 -0.13 -5.38 13.72
CA TYR A 121 -0.47 -6.80 13.57
C TYR A 121 0.25 -7.67 14.60
N TYR A 122 1.58 -7.56 14.66
CA TYR A 122 2.41 -8.36 15.55
C TYR A 122 2.06 -8.14 17.02
N THR A 123 1.81 -6.88 17.40
CA THR A 123 1.51 -6.52 18.79
C THR A 123 0.12 -6.94 19.25
N LYS A 124 -0.88 -6.97 18.35
CA LYS A 124 -2.27 -7.27 18.71
C LYS A 124 -2.69 -8.72 18.43
N VAL A 125 -2.38 -9.24 17.25
CA VAL A 125 -2.83 -10.59 16.84
C VAL A 125 -1.91 -11.67 17.39
N LEU A 126 -0.59 -11.55 17.19
CA LEU A 126 0.35 -12.61 17.59
C LEU A 126 0.58 -12.68 19.12
N LYS A 127 0.41 -11.56 19.84
CA LYS A 127 0.51 -11.53 21.31
C LYS A 127 -0.82 -11.78 22.03
N GLY A 128 -1.90 -12.08 21.30
CA GLY A 128 -3.20 -12.45 21.88
C GLY A 128 -3.86 -11.36 22.75
N LYS A 129 -3.47 -10.09 22.60
CA LYS A 129 -4.08 -8.98 23.33
C LYS A 129 -5.29 -8.48 22.55
N SER A 130 -6.47 -8.52 23.18
CA SER A 130 -7.73 -8.00 22.64
C SER A 130 -7.53 -6.64 21.96
N PHE A 131 -8.01 -6.52 20.72
CA PHE A 131 -7.90 -5.34 19.89
C PHE A 131 -8.68 -4.19 20.53
N LYS A 132 -7.99 -3.35 21.31
CA LYS A 132 -8.47 -2.02 21.67
C LYS A 132 -7.39 -1.02 21.31
N LEU A 133 -7.71 -0.07 20.43
CA LEU A 133 -6.90 1.12 20.23
C LEU A 133 -7.26 2.11 21.35
N PRO A 134 -6.28 2.77 21.98
CA PRO A 134 -6.61 3.88 22.87
C PRO A 134 -7.23 4.99 22.02
N VAL A 135 -8.43 5.41 22.45
CA VAL A 135 -9.17 6.58 21.95
C VAL A 135 -8.41 7.87 22.18
#